data_AF-A0A512C0D8-F1
#
_entry.id   AF-A0A512C0D8-F1
#
_cell.length_a   1.000
_cell.length_b   1.000
_cell.length_c   1.000
_cell.angle_alpha   90.00
_cell.angle_beta   90.00
_cell.angle_gamma   90.00
#
_symmetry.space_group_name_H-M   'P 1'
#
loop_
_entity.id
_entity.type
_entity.pdbx_description
1 polymer ?
#
loop_
_entity_poly.entity_id
_entity_poly.type
_entity_poly.pdbx_seq_one_letter_code
_entity_poly.pdbx_strand_id
1 'polypeptide(L)'
;MIDKTTIGISEFTEDQAQADLGLPANRMSEAEVALRLAEFILSLPGSGAMASIRIGDAALFDIGRFMAGTGWEQVKEPRVGRNAWTGSYRRADKTIRVHSRPGEGDVITTINGRRIIAECKKGPLAHRPASPEHPLLTSALGQALLSDVSADDIVIAAVPDTPVFRGFAEEWRKRPLVRRAGIRIVLVARSGVVSGLDL
;
A
#
# COMPACT_ATOMS: atom_id res chain seq x y z
N MET A 1 -41.83 -16.17 12.11
CA MET A 1 -41.58 -14.78 11.69
C MET A 1 -40.39 -14.32 12.53
N ILE A 2 -39.17 -14.44 12.00
CA ILE A 2 -37.93 -14.13 12.72
C ILE A 2 -37.16 -13.13 11.88
N ASP A 3 -36.70 -12.11 12.59
CA ASP A 3 -36.23 -10.81 12.16
C ASP A 3 -35.00 -10.85 11.22
N LYS A 4 -35.05 -10.04 10.16
CA LYS A 4 -33.94 -9.78 9.24
C LYS A 4 -33.61 -8.29 9.33
N THR A 5 -32.82 -7.85 10.30
CA THR A 5 -32.26 -6.49 10.27
C THR A 5 -30.97 -6.39 11.08
N THR A 6 -29.86 -6.95 10.58
CA THR A 6 -28.51 -6.62 11.08
C THR A 6 -27.46 -6.84 9.97
N ILE A 7 -27.59 -6.15 8.83
CA ILE A 7 -26.53 -6.14 7.78
C ILE A 7 -26.25 -4.72 7.26
N GLY A 8 -27.09 -3.72 7.53
CA GLY A 8 -27.01 -2.41 6.85
C GLY A 8 -26.22 -1.28 7.52
N ILE A 9 -25.56 -1.47 8.66
CA ILE A 9 -24.98 -0.33 9.42
C ILE A 9 -23.46 -0.17 9.18
N SER A 10 -22.70 -1.24 8.89
CA SER A 10 -21.23 -1.14 8.77
C SER A 10 -20.76 -0.69 7.38
N GLU A 11 -21.43 -1.08 6.29
CA GLU A 11 -21.06 -0.63 4.93
C GLU A 11 -21.26 0.89 4.75
N PHE A 12 -22.33 1.46 5.35
CA PHE A 12 -22.60 2.90 5.28
C PHE A 12 -21.58 3.76 6.01
N THR A 13 -20.93 3.25 7.07
CA THR A 13 -19.92 4.00 7.82
C THR A 13 -18.56 3.98 7.14
N GLU A 14 -18.19 2.87 6.49
CA GLU A 14 -16.92 2.76 5.75
C GLU A 14 -16.92 3.61 4.46
N ASP A 15 -18.03 3.63 3.72
CA ASP A 15 -18.14 4.42 2.49
C ASP A 15 -18.10 5.93 2.76
N GLN A 16 -18.70 6.39 3.87
CA GLN A 16 -18.61 7.79 4.31
C GLN A 16 -17.18 8.15 4.73
N ALA A 17 -16.51 7.31 5.51
CA ALA A 17 -15.13 7.52 5.91
C ALA A 17 -14.17 7.59 4.70
N GLN A 18 -14.40 6.78 3.66
CA GLN A 18 -13.60 6.82 2.43
C GLN A 18 -13.86 8.06 1.58
N ALA A 19 -15.12 8.50 1.50
CA ALA A 19 -15.49 9.76 0.85
C ALA A 19 -14.88 10.97 1.56
N ASP A 20 -14.79 10.92 2.88
CA ASP A 20 -14.15 11.95 3.71
C ASP A 20 -12.63 12.03 3.52
N LEU A 21 -12.00 10.98 2.99
CA LEU A 21 -10.60 10.99 2.55
C LEU A 21 -10.42 11.50 1.11
N GLY A 22 -11.50 11.78 0.37
CA GLY A 22 -11.45 12.25 -1.02
C GLY A 22 -10.99 11.18 -2.01
N LEU A 23 -11.19 9.90 -1.69
CA LEU A 23 -10.69 8.79 -2.50
C LEU A 23 -11.63 8.50 -3.69
N PRO A 24 -11.09 8.26 -4.89
CA PRO A 24 -11.92 7.86 -6.02
C PRO A 24 -12.55 6.48 -5.77
N ALA A 25 -13.87 6.37 -5.90
CA ALA A 25 -14.61 5.13 -5.61
C ALA A 25 -14.18 3.93 -6.46
N ASN A 26 -13.64 4.16 -7.66
CA ASN A 26 -13.46 3.12 -8.68
C ASN A 26 -12.01 2.66 -8.91
N ARG A 27 -11.04 3.18 -8.15
CA ARG A 27 -9.61 2.84 -8.27
C ARG A 27 -8.85 3.19 -7.00
N MET A 28 -7.77 2.48 -6.72
CA MET A 28 -6.74 2.91 -5.76
C MET A 28 -5.54 3.47 -6.52
N SER A 29 -4.96 4.57 -6.02
CA SER A 29 -3.71 5.11 -6.54
C SER A 29 -2.52 4.29 -6.02
N GLU A 30 -1.34 4.46 -6.62
CA GLU A 30 -0.11 3.82 -6.13
C GLU A 30 0.26 4.35 -4.74
N ALA A 31 0.10 5.66 -4.51
CA ALA A 31 0.26 6.30 -3.21
C ALA A 31 -0.68 5.71 -2.14
N GLU A 32 -1.95 5.46 -2.48
CA GLU A 32 -2.90 4.84 -1.56
C GLU A 32 -2.46 3.43 -1.15
N VAL A 33 -2.05 2.60 -2.12
CA VAL A 33 -1.56 1.24 -1.86
C VAL A 33 -0.32 1.28 -0.98
N ALA A 34 0.65 2.15 -1.28
CA ALA A 34 1.89 2.28 -0.54
C ALA A 34 1.66 2.75 0.91
N LEU A 35 0.83 3.77 1.11
CA LEU A 35 0.51 4.29 2.44
C LEU A 35 -0.23 3.24 3.28
N ARG A 36 -1.25 2.59 2.73
CA ARG A 36 -1.98 1.53 3.44
C ARG A 36 -1.10 0.35 3.80
N LEU A 37 -0.20 -0.06 2.90
CA LEU A 37 0.77 -1.13 3.18
C LEU A 37 1.73 -0.73 4.31
N ALA A 38 2.27 0.49 4.25
CA ALA A 38 3.17 0.99 5.30
C ALA A 38 2.47 1.06 6.66
N GLU A 39 1.22 1.56 6.70
CA GLU A 39 0.42 1.60 7.92
C GLU A 39 0.17 0.20 8.50
N PHE A 40 -0.20 -0.76 7.64
CA PHE A 40 -0.37 -2.14 8.06
C PHE A 40 0.92 -2.70 8.67
N ILE A 41 2.06 -2.58 7.98
CA ILE A 41 3.33 -3.11 8.48
C ILE A 41 3.73 -2.43 9.80
N LEU A 42 3.60 -1.11 9.90
CA LEU A 42 3.93 -0.38 11.13
C LEU A 42 3.01 -0.76 12.30
N SER A 43 1.80 -1.27 12.04
CA SER A 43 0.90 -1.77 13.08
C SER A 43 1.28 -3.17 13.61
N LEU A 44 2.11 -3.92 12.89
CA LEU A 44 2.48 -5.27 13.29
C LEU A 44 3.46 -5.27 14.48
N PRO A 45 3.37 -6.27 15.38
CA PRO A 45 4.41 -6.51 16.38
C PRO A 45 5.79 -6.69 15.73
N GLY A 46 6.81 -6.09 16.32
CA GLY A 46 8.19 -6.17 15.80
C GLY A 46 8.48 -5.26 14.61
N SER A 47 7.50 -4.44 14.18
CA SER A 47 7.75 -3.40 13.18
C SER A 47 8.74 -2.35 13.68
N GLY A 48 9.52 -1.80 12.76
CA GLY A 48 10.34 -0.64 13.02
C GLY A 48 9.51 0.60 13.39
N ALA A 49 10.19 1.66 13.79
CA ALA A 49 9.54 2.93 14.09
C ALA A 49 9.26 3.77 12.83
N MET A 50 9.83 3.42 11.67
CA MET A 50 9.78 4.26 10.47
C MET A 50 9.48 3.49 9.19
N ALA A 51 8.67 4.09 8.33
CA ALA A 51 8.56 3.73 6.91
C ALA A 51 8.92 4.92 6.02
N SER A 52 9.67 4.68 4.95
CA SER A 52 9.94 5.65 3.89
C SER A 52 9.09 5.31 2.68
N ILE A 53 8.37 6.29 2.16
CA ILE A 53 7.41 6.10 1.08
C ILE A 53 7.76 7.05 -0.06
N ARG A 54 7.98 6.45 -1.23
CA ARG A 54 8.20 7.18 -2.47
C ARG A 54 6.85 7.41 -3.16
N ILE A 55 6.59 8.65 -3.53
CA ILE A 55 5.43 9.02 -4.35
C ILE A 55 5.91 9.79 -5.58
N GLY A 56 5.71 9.18 -6.75
CA GLY A 56 6.13 9.74 -8.04
C GLY A 56 5.14 10.76 -8.63
N ASP A 57 3.84 10.59 -8.41
CA ASP A 57 2.80 11.47 -8.95
C ASP A 57 1.69 11.71 -7.92
N ALA A 58 1.72 12.88 -7.29
CA ALA A 58 0.74 13.31 -6.29
C ALA A 58 -0.51 13.99 -6.89
N ALA A 59 -0.57 14.18 -8.21
CA ALA A 59 -1.66 14.94 -8.83
C ALA A 59 -3.05 14.28 -8.72
N LEU A 60 -3.10 12.99 -8.33
CA LEU A 60 -4.34 12.19 -8.28
C LEU A 60 -4.71 11.72 -6.86
N PHE A 61 -3.96 12.10 -5.83
CA PHE A 61 -4.17 11.62 -4.46
C PHE A 61 -3.74 12.68 -3.43
N ASP A 62 -4.69 13.13 -2.60
CA ASP A 62 -4.41 14.10 -1.54
C ASP A 62 -3.79 13.40 -0.32
N ILE A 63 -2.46 13.34 -0.31
CA ILE A 63 -1.68 12.71 0.76
C ILE A 63 -1.94 13.40 2.10
N GLY A 64 -2.01 14.75 2.11
CA GLY A 64 -2.20 15.50 3.34
C GLY A 64 -3.53 15.17 4.00
N ARG A 65 -4.61 15.17 3.21
CA ARG A 65 -5.95 14.78 3.66
C ARG A 65 -6.00 13.32 4.09
N PHE A 66 -5.38 12.42 3.33
CA PHE A 66 -5.33 11.00 3.68
C PHE A 66 -4.63 10.76 5.02
N MET A 67 -3.44 11.34 5.20
CA MET A 67 -2.65 11.20 6.42
C MET A 67 -3.39 11.77 7.63
N ALA A 68 -3.98 12.97 7.51
CA ALA A 68 -4.76 13.57 8.58
C ALA A 68 -5.99 12.73 8.95
N GLY A 69 -6.74 12.25 7.95
CA GLY A 69 -7.94 11.43 8.17
C GLY A 69 -7.66 10.02 8.70
N THR A 70 -6.41 9.55 8.60
CA THR A 70 -5.93 8.29 9.20
C THR A 70 -5.18 8.53 10.52
N GLY A 71 -5.22 9.74 11.07
CA GLY A 71 -4.66 10.06 12.39
C GLY A 71 -3.15 10.27 12.41
N TRP A 72 -2.53 10.52 11.26
CA TRP A 72 -1.13 10.94 11.18
C TRP A 72 -1.02 12.46 11.18
N GLU A 73 -0.12 12.97 12.01
CA GLU A 73 0.17 14.39 12.13
C GLU A 73 1.45 14.73 11.37
N GLN A 74 1.39 15.75 10.51
CA GLN A 74 2.60 16.24 9.86
C GLN A 74 3.53 16.87 10.90
N VAL A 75 4.78 16.39 10.94
CA VAL A 75 5.81 17.00 11.78
C VAL A 75 6.18 18.35 11.16
N LYS A 76 6.09 19.42 11.96
CA LYS A 76 6.52 20.76 11.56
C LYS A 76 8.05 20.79 11.42
N GLU A 77 8.54 20.32 10.28
CA GLU A 77 9.93 20.50 9.86
C GLU A 77 10.04 21.76 8.98
N PRO A 78 11.19 22.46 8.98
CA PRO A 78 11.48 23.47 7.97
C PRO A 78 11.31 22.83 6.60
N ARG A 79 10.48 23.39 5.72
CA ARG A 79 10.12 22.77 4.42
C ARG A 79 11.37 22.26 3.67
N VAL A 80 11.60 20.94 3.68
CA VAL A 80 12.74 20.31 2.99
C VAL A 80 12.42 20.00 1.51
N GLY A 81 11.15 20.16 1.10
CA GLY A 81 10.69 19.83 -0.26
C GLY A 81 9.90 20.95 -0.94
N ARG A 82 9.80 20.86 -2.27
CA ARG A 82 9.00 21.79 -3.10
C ARG A 82 7.50 21.64 -2.87
N ASN A 83 7.03 20.50 -2.36
CA ASN A 83 5.61 20.19 -2.20
C ASN A 83 5.22 20.14 -0.72
N ALA A 84 4.06 20.69 -0.37
CA ALA A 84 3.58 20.75 1.03
C ALA A 84 3.34 19.38 1.67
N TRP A 85 3.11 18.34 0.87
CA TRP A 85 2.88 16.96 1.32
C TRP A 85 4.16 16.15 1.56
N THR A 86 5.33 16.62 1.08
CA THR A 86 6.60 15.93 1.39
C THR A 86 7.03 16.23 2.82
N GLY A 87 7.50 15.22 3.54
CA GLY A 87 7.95 15.38 4.92
C GLY A 87 7.67 14.16 5.79
N SER A 88 7.89 14.34 7.09
CA SER A 88 7.64 13.33 8.10
C SER A 88 6.23 13.49 8.68
N TYR A 89 5.53 12.38 8.86
CA TYR A 89 4.25 12.27 9.54
C TYR A 89 4.39 11.33 10.72
N ARG A 90 3.73 11.62 11.84
CA ARG A 90 3.84 10.85 13.08
C ARG A 90 2.48 10.41 13.58
N ARG A 91 2.42 9.19 14.11
CA ARG A 91 1.27 8.65 14.85
C ARG A 91 1.82 7.78 15.97
N ALA A 92 1.61 8.20 17.22
CA ALA A 92 2.25 7.60 18.40
C ALA A 92 3.79 7.53 18.24
N ASP A 93 4.38 6.35 18.40
CA ASP A 93 5.82 6.07 18.27
C ASP A 93 6.26 5.80 16.82
N LYS A 94 5.34 5.84 15.85
CA LYS A 94 5.61 5.54 14.44
C LYS A 94 5.76 6.79 13.59
N THR A 95 6.58 6.68 12.55
CA THR A 95 6.88 7.74 11.59
C THR A 95 6.72 7.23 10.16
N ILE A 96 6.03 7.99 9.32
CA ILE A 96 6.03 7.81 7.87
C ILE A 96 6.74 9.00 7.24
N ARG A 97 7.78 8.75 6.45
CA ARG A 97 8.49 9.76 5.68
C ARG A 97 8.06 9.69 4.22
N VAL A 98 7.42 10.73 3.71
CA VAL A 98 6.98 10.81 2.32
C VAL A 98 7.96 11.64 1.50
N HIS A 99 8.48 11.09 0.40
CA HIS A 99 9.42 11.74 -0.51
C HIS A 99 9.15 11.39 -1.98
N SER A 100 9.86 12.05 -2.91
CA SER A 100 9.77 11.81 -4.36
C SER A 100 11.06 11.26 -4.97
N ARG A 101 12.06 10.90 -4.15
CA ARG A 101 13.36 10.38 -4.63
C ARG A 101 13.20 8.98 -5.26
N PRO A 102 13.67 8.75 -6.50
CA PRO A 102 13.66 7.43 -7.13
C PRO A 102 14.77 6.52 -6.57
N GLY A 103 14.63 5.21 -6.78
CA GLY A 103 15.71 4.22 -6.62
C GLY A 103 15.71 3.38 -5.34
N GLU A 104 14.76 3.57 -4.43
CA GLU A 104 14.77 2.90 -3.12
C GLU A 104 13.56 1.95 -2.90
N GLY A 105 12.61 1.88 -3.84
CA GLY A 105 11.32 1.21 -3.69
C GLY A 105 10.19 2.16 -3.32
N ASP A 106 8.93 1.72 -3.44
CA ASP A 106 7.76 2.54 -3.10
C ASP A 106 7.50 2.60 -1.61
N VAL A 107 7.78 1.51 -0.89
CA VAL A 107 7.76 1.45 0.58
C VAL A 107 9.02 0.76 1.07
N ILE A 108 9.73 1.39 1.99
CA ILE A 108 10.83 0.79 2.75
C ILE A 108 10.49 0.88 4.22
N THR A 109 10.56 -0.24 4.92
CA THR A 109 10.44 -0.26 6.39
C THR A 109 11.18 -1.47 6.94
N THR A 110 11.05 -1.73 8.23
CA THR A 110 11.65 -2.90 8.86
C THR A 110 10.62 -3.66 9.69
N ILE A 111 10.78 -4.97 9.78
CA ILE A 111 10.06 -5.83 10.72
C ILE A 111 10.99 -6.93 11.23
N ASN A 112 11.01 -7.14 12.54
CA ASN A 112 11.89 -8.11 13.20
C ASN A 112 13.36 -7.97 12.77
N GLY A 113 13.83 -6.74 12.58
CA GLY A 113 15.19 -6.44 12.11
C GLY A 113 15.45 -6.64 10.61
N ARG A 114 14.49 -7.17 9.85
CA ARG A 114 14.59 -7.38 8.40
C ARG A 114 14.02 -6.19 7.65
N ARG A 115 14.66 -5.77 6.57
CA ARG A 115 14.18 -4.69 5.71
C ARG A 115 13.11 -5.22 4.75
N ILE A 116 11.99 -4.51 4.68
CA ILE A 116 10.95 -4.69 3.66
C ILE A 116 11.19 -3.67 2.56
N ILE A 117 11.13 -4.11 1.31
CA ILE A 117 11.13 -3.27 0.11
C ILE A 117 9.90 -3.66 -0.70
N ALA A 118 8.98 -2.72 -0.93
CA ALA A 118 7.79 -2.96 -1.71
C ALA A 118 7.74 -2.08 -2.96
N GLU A 119 7.39 -2.70 -4.08
CA GLU A 119 6.99 -2.02 -5.31
C GLU A 119 5.47 -2.07 -5.40
N CYS A 120 4.84 -0.91 -5.38
CA CYS A 120 3.40 -0.76 -5.35
C CYS A 120 2.88 -0.42 -6.74
N LYS A 121 1.66 -0.85 -7.07
CA LYS A 121 0.98 -0.38 -8.29
C LYS A 121 -0.46 0.01 -7.97
N LYS A 122 -0.92 1.06 -8.64
CA LYS A 122 -2.35 1.43 -8.70
C LYS A 122 -3.18 0.30 -9.28
N GLY A 123 -4.49 0.40 -9.18
CA GLY A 123 -5.39 -0.53 -9.86
C GLY A 123 -6.87 -0.13 -9.76
N PRO A 124 -7.72 -0.68 -10.64
CA PRO A 124 -9.15 -0.48 -10.54
C PRO A 124 -9.71 -1.23 -9.31
N LEU A 125 -10.80 -0.73 -8.73
CA LEU A 125 -11.57 -1.43 -7.67
C LEU A 125 -12.81 -2.13 -8.19
N ALA A 126 -13.29 -1.72 -9.36
CA ALA A 126 -14.36 -2.38 -10.10
C ALA A 126 -13.79 -2.86 -11.43
N HIS A 127 -14.28 -4.01 -11.91
CA HIS A 127 -13.86 -4.56 -13.19
C HIS A 127 -14.00 -3.53 -14.33
N ARG A 128 -13.01 -3.47 -15.21
CA ARG A 128 -13.05 -2.66 -16.42
C ARG A 128 -12.64 -3.47 -17.64
N PRO A 129 -13.23 -3.18 -18.82
CA PRO A 129 -12.73 -3.69 -20.09
C PRO A 129 -11.24 -3.34 -20.25
N ALA A 130 -10.48 -4.22 -20.92
CA ALA A 130 -9.03 -4.18 -21.14
C ALA A 130 -8.10 -4.62 -19.98
N SER A 131 -8.65 -5.09 -18.84
CA SER A 131 -7.93 -5.79 -17.76
C SER A 131 -6.54 -5.25 -17.43
N PRO A 132 -6.40 -3.99 -16.97
CA PRO A 132 -5.11 -3.40 -16.64
C PRO A 132 -4.36 -4.13 -15.51
N GLU A 133 -5.03 -4.99 -14.74
CA GLU A 133 -4.49 -5.71 -13.60
C GLU A 133 -3.30 -6.61 -13.97
N HIS A 134 -3.37 -7.31 -15.12
CA HIS A 134 -2.28 -8.17 -15.57
C HIS A 134 -0.97 -7.40 -15.85
N PRO A 135 -0.97 -6.34 -16.69
CA PRO A 135 0.24 -5.55 -16.90
C PRO A 135 0.69 -4.84 -15.61
N LEU A 136 -0.24 -4.39 -14.75
CA LEU A 136 0.12 -3.76 -13.48
C LEU A 136 0.88 -4.72 -12.55
N LEU A 137 0.38 -5.94 -12.34
CA LEU A 137 1.06 -6.91 -11.48
C LEU A 137 2.38 -7.39 -12.09
N THR A 138 2.43 -7.56 -13.42
CA THR A 138 3.69 -7.85 -14.14
C THR A 138 4.73 -6.75 -13.90
N SER A 139 4.33 -5.47 -13.97
CA SER A 139 5.22 -4.34 -13.71
C SER A 139 5.70 -4.31 -12.25
N ALA A 140 4.82 -4.53 -11.27
CA ALA A 140 5.20 -4.59 -9.86
C ALA A 140 6.26 -5.69 -9.60
N LEU A 141 6.03 -6.90 -10.14
CA LEU A 141 6.98 -8.01 -10.02
C LEU A 141 8.30 -7.72 -10.75
N GLY A 142 8.24 -7.14 -11.94
CA GLY A 142 9.44 -6.78 -12.71
C GLY A 142 10.29 -5.73 -12.00
N GLN A 143 9.66 -4.72 -11.38
CA GLN A 143 10.36 -3.71 -10.58
C GLN A 143 10.95 -4.33 -9.31
N ALA A 144 10.19 -5.17 -8.61
CA ALA A 144 10.63 -5.84 -7.39
C ALA A 144 11.84 -6.76 -7.64
N LEU A 145 11.89 -7.39 -8.81
CA LEU A 145 13.03 -8.21 -9.23
C LEU A 145 14.32 -7.41 -9.44
N LEU A 146 14.20 -6.11 -9.73
CA LEU A 146 15.34 -5.22 -10.00
C LEU A 146 15.78 -4.41 -8.78
N SER A 147 15.12 -4.59 -7.63
CA SER A 147 15.47 -3.90 -6.39
C SER A 147 16.85 -4.33 -5.88
N ASP A 148 17.61 -3.38 -5.33
CA ASP A 148 18.89 -3.65 -4.67
C ASP A 148 18.65 -4.25 -3.27
N VAL A 149 18.86 -5.55 -3.15
CA VAL A 149 18.42 -6.37 -2.00
C VAL A 149 19.60 -7.10 -1.35
N SER A 150 19.55 -7.18 -0.02
CA SER A 150 20.34 -8.12 0.77
C SER A 150 19.61 -9.45 0.91
N ALA A 151 20.33 -10.52 1.26
CA ALA A 151 19.77 -11.87 1.35
C ALA A 151 18.58 -12.01 2.33
N ASP A 152 18.56 -11.19 3.39
CA ASP A 152 17.53 -11.23 4.43
C ASP A 152 16.32 -10.33 4.16
N ASP A 153 16.39 -9.52 3.10
CA ASP A 153 15.33 -8.57 2.74
C ASP A 153 14.03 -9.30 2.36
N ILE A 154 12.91 -8.66 2.65
CA ILE A 154 11.58 -9.09 2.25
C ILE A 154 11.15 -8.20 1.08
N VAL A 155 11.09 -8.78 -0.10
CA VAL A 155 10.72 -8.07 -1.33
C VAL A 155 9.24 -8.31 -1.64
N ILE A 156 8.50 -7.23 -1.89
CA ILE A 156 7.05 -7.25 -2.09
C ILE A 156 6.68 -6.61 -3.43
N ALA A 157 5.75 -7.25 -4.15
CA ALA A 157 4.96 -6.64 -5.21
C ALA A 157 3.53 -6.45 -4.69
N ALA A 158 3.11 -5.19 -4.50
CA ALA A 158 1.83 -4.84 -3.89
C ALA A 158 0.84 -4.23 -4.88
N VAL A 159 -0.39 -4.73 -4.86
CA VAL A 159 -1.50 -4.27 -5.72
C VAL A 159 -2.80 -4.21 -4.92
N PRO A 160 -3.85 -3.53 -5.40
CA PRO A 160 -5.15 -3.52 -4.75
C PRO A 160 -5.74 -4.92 -4.57
N ASP A 161 -6.46 -5.12 -3.48
CA ASP A 161 -7.18 -6.35 -3.23
C ASP A 161 -8.53 -6.38 -3.97
N THR A 162 -8.56 -6.98 -5.15
CA THR A 162 -9.76 -7.18 -5.96
C THR A 162 -9.86 -8.62 -6.45
N PRO A 163 -11.06 -9.11 -6.85
CA PRO A 163 -11.20 -10.47 -7.37
C PRO A 163 -10.24 -10.83 -8.52
N VAL A 164 -9.95 -9.87 -9.40
CA VAL A 164 -9.03 -10.08 -10.54
C VAL A 164 -7.58 -10.21 -10.05
N PHE A 165 -7.12 -9.32 -9.17
CA PHE A 165 -5.77 -9.43 -8.59
C PHE A 165 -5.63 -10.65 -7.69
N ARG A 166 -6.67 -11.06 -6.96
CA ARG A 166 -6.69 -12.31 -6.19
C ARG A 166 -6.44 -13.52 -7.09
N GLY A 167 -7.16 -13.62 -8.20
CA GLY A 167 -6.97 -14.69 -9.18
C GLY A 167 -5.53 -14.77 -9.68
N PHE A 168 -4.95 -13.62 -10.09
CA PHE A 168 -3.54 -13.59 -10.51
C PHE A 168 -2.58 -13.92 -9.37
N ALA A 169 -2.80 -13.39 -8.16
CA ALA A 169 -1.92 -13.65 -7.02
C ALA A 169 -1.93 -15.14 -6.63
N GLU A 170 -3.10 -15.78 -6.57
CA GLU A 170 -3.24 -17.21 -6.27
C GLU A 170 -2.54 -18.10 -7.31
N GLU A 171 -2.69 -17.77 -8.58
CA GLU A 171 -2.04 -18.51 -9.67
C GLU A 171 -0.52 -18.27 -9.66
N TRP A 172 -0.08 -17.02 -9.55
CA TRP A 172 1.32 -16.64 -9.76
C TRP A 172 2.19 -16.98 -8.57
N ARG A 173 1.66 -16.97 -7.33
CA ARG A 173 2.37 -17.49 -6.14
C ARG A 173 2.77 -18.95 -6.29
N LYS A 174 2.09 -19.74 -7.14
CA LYS A 174 2.41 -21.14 -7.41
C LYS A 174 3.43 -21.31 -8.53
N ARG A 175 3.69 -20.28 -9.35
CA ARG A 175 4.61 -20.36 -10.50
C ARG A 175 6.06 -20.55 -10.02
N PRO A 176 6.81 -21.52 -10.60
CA PRO A 176 8.16 -21.85 -10.10
C PRO A 176 9.14 -20.67 -10.08
N LEU A 177 9.12 -19.82 -11.11
CA LEU A 177 10.01 -18.65 -11.18
C LEU A 177 9.68 -17.60 -10.12
N VAL A 178 8.40 -17.34 -9.89
CA VAL A 178 7.94 -16.39 -8.86
C VAL A 178 8.35 -16.88 -7.48
N ARG A 179 8.12 -18.18 -7.19
CA ARG A 179 8.55 -18.80 -5.92
C ARG A 179 10.06 -18.71 -5.71
N ARG A 180 10.83 -19.01 -6.75
CA ARG A 180 12.30 -18.98 -6.70
C ARG A 180 12.86 -17.57 -6.55
N ALA A 181 12.20 -16.56 -7.11
CA ALA A 181 12.58 -15.16 -6.92
C ALA A 181 12.35 -14.67 -5.48
N GLY A 182 11.54 -15.37 -4.68
CA GLY A 182 11.29 -14.99 -3.29
C GLY A 182 10.41 -13.74 -3.12
N ILE A 183 9.92 -13.14 -4.19
CA ILE A 183 9.06 -11.94 -4.15
C ILE A 183 7.67 -12.32 -3.65
N ARG A 184 7.18 -11.61 -2.63
CA ARG A 184 5.83 -11.79 -2.08
C ARG A 184 4.83 -10.95 -2.89
N ILE A 185 3.81 -11.59 -3.44
CA ILE A 185 2.68 -10.88 -4.04
C ILE A 185 1.70 -10.54 -2.94
N VAL A 186 1.49 -9.25 -2.68
CA VAL A 186 0.66 -8.73 -1.58
C VAL A 186 -0.54 -7.99 -2.14
N LEU A 187 -1.71 -8.25 -1.54
CA LEU A 187 -2.96 -7.57 -1.89
C LEU A 187 -3.33 -6.60 -0.76
N VAL A 188 -3.62 -5.36 -1.12
CA VAL A 188 -3.93 -4.28 -0.19
C VAL A 188 -5.37 -3.81 -0.40
N ALA A 189 -6.24 -4.07 0.57
CA ALA A 189 -7.61 -3.62 0.53
C ALA A 189 -7.70 -2.13 0.89
N ARG A 190 -8.76 -1.46 0.41
CA ARG A 190 -9.07 -0.09 0.80
C ARG A 190 -9.43 0.04 2.29
N SER A 191 -9.86 -1.03 2.95
CA SER A 191 -10.04 -1.03 4.41
C SER A 191 -8.71 -1.00 5.18
N GLY A 192 -7.56 -1.17 4.50
CA GLY A 192 -6.26 -1.34 5.14
C GLY A 192 -5.90 -2.79 5.47
N VAL A 193 -6.80 -3.74 5.20
CA VAL A 193 -6.48 -5.18 5.29
C VAL A 193 -5.44 -5.55 4.24
N VAL A 194 -4.43 -6.31 4.64
CA VAL A 194 -3.35 -6.78 3.77
C VAL A 194 -3.32 -8.32 3.78
N SER A 195 -3.15 -8.93 2.61
CA SER A 195 -3.04 -10.39 2.47
C SER A 195 -1.87 -10.83 1.59
N GLY A 196 -1.36 -12.04 1.82
CA GLY A 196 -0.20 -12.59 1.10
C GLY A 196 1.16 -12.11 1.61
N LEU A 197 1.17 -11.47 2.79
CA LEU A 197 2.38 -11.05 3.48
C LEU A 197 2.62 -11.97 4.68
N ASP A 198 3.35 -13.07 4.43
CA ASP A 198 3.78 -14.01 5.48
C ASP A 198 5.14 -13.52 6.04
N LEU A 199 5.14 -13.05 7.30
CA LEU A 199 6.28 -12.40 7.97
C LEU A 199 6.86 -13.22 9.13
#